data_AF-A0A1Y3QXB2-F1
#
_entry.id   AF-A0A1Y3QXB2-F1
#
_cell.length_a   1.000
_cell.length_b   1.000
_cell.length_c   1.000
_cell.angle_alpha   90.00
_cell.angle_beta   90.00
_cell.angle_gamma   90.00
#
_symmetry.space_group_name_H-M   'P 1'
#
loop_
_entity.id
_entity.type
_entity.pdbx_description
1 polymer ?
#
loop_
_entity_poly.entity_id
_entity_poly.type
_entity_poly.pdbx_seq_one_letter_code
_entity_poly.pdbx_strand_id
1 'polypeptide(L)'
;MATHTDDRLTAAERHELPDSAFGIPETREFPLVDAEHVRAAEAYFRYAPEAKKAALARRILAKAAEFGVHVQSPAILSRAEKS
;
A
#
# COMPACT_ATOMS: atom_id res chain seq x y z
N MET A 1 25.70 -3.18 12.80
CA MET A 1 24.57 -3.92 13.39
C MET A 1 23.88 -2.99 14.39
N ALA A 2 22.89 -2.23 13.94
CA ALA A 2 21.95 -1.50 14.79
C ALA A 2 20.65 -1.33 13.97
N THR A 3 19.62 -2.04 14.42
CA THR A 3 18.26 -2.03 13.90
C THR A 3 17.61 -0.67 14.16
N HIS A 4 17.37 0.12 13.12
CA HIS A 4 16.58 1.35 13.24
C HIS A 4 15.10 0.99 13.24
N THR A 5 14.59 0.61 14.40
CA THR A 5 13.17 0.57 14.72
C THR A 5 12.74 1.99 15.07
N ASP A 6 12.61 2.87 14.08
CA ASP A 6 11.88 4.14 14.30
C ASP A 6 10.43 3.94 13.83
N ASP A 7 9.70 3.30 14.74
CA ASP A 7 8.29 2.97 14.67
C ASP A 7 7.53 4.17 15.25
N ARG A 8 7.32 5.22 14.44
CA ARG A 8 6.24 6.23 14.56
C ARG A 8 6.46 7.40 13.60
N LEU A 9 5.92 7.29 12.39
CA LEU A 9 5.54 8.48 11.62
C LEU A 9 4.54 9.29 12.45
N THR A 10 4.87 10.54 12.74
CA THR A 10 4.02 11.40 13.56
C THR A 10 2.86 11.95 12.72
N ALA A 11 1.73 12.25 13.37
CA ALA A 11 0.50 12.68 12.71
C ALA A 11 0.66 13.98 11.87
N ALA A 12 1.73 14.75 12.08
CA ALA A 12 2.07 15.97 11.34
C ALA A 12 2.71 15.70 9.96
N GLU A 13 3.41 14.57 9.78
CA GLU A 13 3.97 14.14 8.47
C GLU A 13 2.86 13.64 7.51
N ARG A 14 1.64 13.44 8.03
CA ARG A 14 0.46 13.02 7.25
C ARG A 14 -0.26 14.18 6.53
N HIS A 15 0.14 15.44 6.74
CA HIS A 15 -0.61 16.58 6.19
C HIS A 15 -0.24 16.90 4.72
N GLU A 16 0.90 16.42 4.24
CA GLU A 16 1.36 16.54 2.84
C GLU A 16 1.34 15.19 2.10
N LEU A 17 0.38 14.31 2.39
CA LEU A 17 0.37 12.96 1.79
C LEU A 17 0.44 13.06 0.26
N PRO A 18 1.55 12.64 -0.37
CA PRO A 18 1.68 12.67 -1.83
C PRO A 18 0.72 11.67 -2.44
N ASP A 19 0.46 11.76 -3.74
CA ASP A 19 -0.44 10.81 -4.42
C ASP A 19 0.02 9.35 -4.26
N SER A 20 1.30 9.14 -3.92
CA SER A 20 1.89 7.86 -3.51
C SER A 20 1.27 7.22 -2.25
N ALA A 21 0.54 7.99 -1.44
CA ALA A 21 -0.24 7.50 -0.30
C ALA A 21 -1.52 6.77 -0.74
N PHE A 22 -1.89 6.87 -2.02
CA PHE A 22 -3.02 6.17 -2.60
C PHE A 22 -2.53 5.08 -3.54
N GLY A 23 -3.18 3.93 -3.48
CA GLY A 23 -2.95 2.84 -4.39
C GLY A 23 -3.27 3.24 -5.84
N ILE A 24 -4.27 4.10 -6.02
CA ILE A 24 -4.59 4.75 -7.29
C ILE A 24 -4.54 6.27 -7.11
N PRO A 25 -3.44 6.93 -7.52
CA PRO A 25 -3.27 8.37 -7.32
C PRO A 25 -4.30 9.21 -8.07
N GLU A 26 -4.62 8.83 -9.33
CA GLU A 26 -5.52 9.60 -10.21
C GLU A 26 -6.95 9.75 -9.67
N THR A 27 -7.44 8.74 -8.97
CA THR A 27 -8.80 8.72 -8.37
C THR A 27 -8.75 8.81 -6.85
N ARG A 28 -7.54 8.88 -6.26
CA ARG A 28 -7.28 8.84 -4.82
C ARG A 28 -8.00 7.67 -4.13
N GLU A 29 -8.11 6.55 -4.83
CA GLU A 29 -8.69 5.32 -4.30
C GLU A 29 -7.62 4.45 -3.64
N PHE A 30 -8.07 3.55 -2.75
CA PHE A 30 -7.19 2.68 -1.98
C PHE A 30 -6.22 3.49 -1.11
N PRO A 31 -6.68 4.16 -0.05
CA PRO A 31 -5.77 4.77 0.90
C PRO A 31 -4.78 3.71 1.43
N LEU A 32 -3.49 4.08 1.50
CA LEU A 32 -2.41 3.24 2.03
C LEU A 32 -1.65 4.04 3.09
N VAL A 33 -2.40 4.66 4.01
CA VAL A 33 -1.88 5.61 5.01
C VAL A 33 -1.53 4.94 6.34
N ASP A 34 -2.03 3.73 6.58
CA ASP A 34 -1.72 2.91 7.75
C ASP A 34 -1.96 1.42 7.46
N ALA A 35 -1.65 0.59 8.46
CA ALA A 35 -1.80 -0.86 8.40
C ALA A 35 -3.23 -1.33 8.13
N GLU A 36 -4.24 -0.66 8.68
CA GLU A 36 -5.65 -1.04 8.51
C GLU A 36 -6.10 -0.78 7.08
N HIS A 37 -5.75 0.38 6.54
CA HIS A 37 -6.02 0.76 5.17
C HIS A 37 -5.27 -0.10 4.16
N VAL A 38 -4.03 -0.53 4.46
CA VAL A 38 -3.32 -1.52 3.63
C VAL A 38 -4.05 -2.86 3.56
N ARG A 39 -4.57 -3.36 4.69
CA ARG A 39 -5.38 -4.59 4.72
C ARG A 39 -6.72 -4.40 4.00
N ALA A 40 -7.35 -3.25 4.17
CA ALA A 40 -8.56 -2.91 3.43
C ALA A 40 -8.27 -2.89 1.93
N ALA A 41 -7.16 -2.27 1.51
CA ALA A 41 -6.76 -2.23 0.11
C ALA A 41 -6.51 -3.62 -0.46
N GLU A 42 -5.93 -4.54 0.32
CA GLU A 42 -5.81 -5.95 -0.05
C GLU A 42 -7.17 -6.60 -0.28
N ALA A 43 -8.13 -6.41 0.64
CA ALA A 43 -9.48 -6.96 0.52
C ALA A 43 -10.26 -6.38 -0.67
N TYR A 44 -10.11 -5.08 -0.93
CA TYR A 44 -10.76 -4.37 -2.03
C TYR A 44 -10.03 -4.52 -3.37
N PHE A 45 -8.81 -5.09 -3.39
CA PHE A 45 -7.97 -5.22 -4.58
C PHE A 45 -8.70 -5.87 -5.77
N ARG A 46 -9.62 -6.80 -5.50
CA ARG A 46 -10.42 -7.47 -6.53
C ARG A 46 -11.26 -6.50 -7.37
N TYR A 47 -11.71 -5.40 -6.77
CA TYR A 47 -12.54 -4.37 -7.40
C TYR A 47 -11.72 -3.28 -8.11
N ALA A 48 -10.41 -3.25 -7.91
CA ALA A 48 -9.55 -2.30 -8.61
C ALA A 48 -9.58 -2.56 -10.13
N PRO A 49 -9.42 -1.54 -10.97
CA PRO A 49 -9.30 -1.72 -12.42
C PRO A 49 -8.05 -2.51 -12.78
N GLU A 50 -8.17 -3.52 -13.65
CA GLU A 50 -7.06 -4.43 -14.05
C GLU A 50 -5.82 -3.67 -14.54
N ALA A 51 -6.00 -2.57 -15.29
CA ALA A 51 -4.92 -1.73 -15.77
C ALA A 51 -4.07 -1.12 -14.64
N LYS A 52 -4.66 -0.88 -13.47
CA LYS A 52 -4.00 -0.30 -12.30
C LYS A 52 -3.64 -1.34 -11.24
N LYS A 53 -4.13 -2.59 -11.34
CA LYS A 53 -3.85 -3.66 -10.37
C LYS A 53 -2.36 -3.94 -10.18
N ALA A 54 -1.57 -3.90 -11.26
CA ALA A 54 -0.13 -4.11 -11.16
C ALA A 54 0.57 -3.02 -10.33
N ALA A 55 0.23 -1.75 -10.57
CA ALA A 55 0.76 -0.62 -9.82
C ALA A 55 0.24 -0.60 -8.36
N LEU A 56 -1.07 -0.83 -8.18
CA LEU A 56 -1.72 -0.94 -6.87
C LEU A 56 -1.07 -2.03 -6.01
N ALA A 57 -0.80 -3.21 -6.59
CA ALA A 57 -0.19 -4.32 -5.89
C ALA A 57 1.19 -3.96 -5.33
N ARG A 58 2.04 -3.30 -6.13
CA ARG A 58 3.37 -2.86 -5.68
C ARG A 58 3.28 -1.84 -4.55
N ARG A 59 2.35 -0.89 -4.65
CA ARG A 59 2.14 0.11 -3.61
C ARG A 59 1.64 -0.53 -2.31
N ILE A 60 0.69 -1.46 -2.40
CA ILE A 60 0.21 -2.23 -1.25
C ILE A 60 1.38 -2.95 -0.59
N LEU A 61 2.23 -3.65 -1.35
CA LEU A 61 3.38 -4.38 -0.79
C LEU A 61 4.43 -3.44 -0.16
N ALA A 62 4.74 -2.32 -0.80
CA ALA A 62 5.68 -1.34 -0.27
C ALA A 62 5.18 -0.76 1.06
N LYS A 63 3.90 -0.35 1.12
CA LYS A 63 3.28 0.17 2.34
C LYS A 63 3.07 -0.91 3.39
N ALA A 64 2.76 -2.14 2.98
CA ALA A 64 2.69 -3.27 3.88
C ALA A 64 4.04 -3.52 4.57
N ALA A 65 5.15 -3.46 3.84
CA ALA A 65 6.49 -3.57 4.42
C ALA A 65 6.82 -2.41 5.37
N GLU A 66 6.44 -1.18 5.01
CA GLU A 66 6.63 0.04 5.83
C GLU A 66 5.85 -0.03 7.16
N PHE A 67 4.60 -0.51 7.14
CA PHE A 67 3.74 -0.62 8.32
C PHE A 67 3.82 -1.99 9.03
N GLY A 68 4.70 -2.89 8.59
CA GLY A 68 4.80 -4.25 9.15
C GLY A 68 3.56 -5.13 8.93
N VAL A 69 2.75 -4.85 7.90
CA VAL A 69 1.61 -5.68 7.50
C VAL A 69 2.09 -6.82 6.60
N HIS A 70 1.65 -8.04 6.90
CA HIS A 70 1.96 -9.20 6.07
C HIS A 70 0.83 -9.46 5.06
N VAL A 71 1.02 -8.98 3.83
CA VAL A 71 0.10 -9.20 2.70
C VAL A 71 0.46 -10.54 2.04
N GLN A 72 -0.49 -11.47 2.01
CA GLN A 72 -0.30 -12.83 1.47
C GLN A 72 -1.25 -13.14 0.31
N SER A 73 -2.04 -12.16 -0.13
CA SER A 73 -2.96 -12.36 -1.24
C SER A 73 -2.23 -12.76 -2.53
N PRO A 74 -2.46 -13.97 -3.08
CA PRO A 74 -1.78 -14.44 -4.29
C PRO A 74 -2.15 -13.58 -5.51
N ALA A 75 -3.32 -12.96 -5.50
CA ALA A 75 -3.73 -12.01 -6.54
C ALA A 75 -2.86 -10.75 -6.54
N ILE A 76 -2.41 -10.29 -5.39
CA ILE A 76 -1.55 -9.10 -5.28
C ILE A 76 -0.14 -9.48 -5.71
N LEU A 77 0.41 -10.58 -5.17
CA LEU A 77 1.74 -11.07 -5.52
C LEU A 77 1.86 -11.30 -7.03
N SER A 78 0.92 -12.03 -7.63
CA SER A 78 0.91 -12.30 -9.08
C SER A 78 0.84 -11.02 -9.94
N ARG A 79 0.19 -9.96 -9.44
CA ARG A 79 0.06 -8.69 -10.19
C ARG A 79 1.26 -7.79 -9.99
N ALA A 80 1.92 -7.88 -8.85
CA ALA A 80 3.19 -7.20 -8.61
C ALA A 80 4.29 -7.74 -9.53
N GLU A 81 4.32 -9.05 -9.77
CA GLU A 81 5.33 -9.74 -10.59
C GLU A 81 5.14 -9.57 -12.11
N LYS A 82 3.91 -9.38 -12.60
CA LYS A 82 3.58 -9.32 -14.04
C LYS A 82 3.92 -7.99 -14.75
N SER A 83 5.04 -7.34 -14.41
CA SER A 83 5.43 -6.07 -15.03
C SER A 83 6.21 -6.19 -16.32
#